data_AF-A0A2D4EKT4-F1
#
_entry.id   AF-A0A2D4EKT4-F1
#
_cell.length_a   1.000
_cell.length_b   1.000
_cell.length_c   1.000
_cell.angle_alpha   90.00
_cell.angle_beta   90.00
_cell.angle_gamma   90.00
#
_symmetry.space_group_name_H-M   'P 1'
#
loop_
_entity.id
_entity.type
_entity.pdbx_description
1 polymer ?
#
loop_
_entity_poly.entity_id
_entity_poly.type
_entity_poly.pdbx_seq_one_letter_code
_entity_poly.pdbx_strand_id
1 'polypeptide(L)'
;GYERKSLYESWLEKDPSSENNQRPRINKLGSGSDFEAFFQRLGIASGRVRYTKNRKVDKYSNYPVYHTTYETFELVKRFYDPSFQKQLTVAQIRAGLVYELSDSPLLPLRCQDYAEALRLYTNEIYDQAKKHEAELEKYK
;
A
#
# COMPACT_ATOMS: atom_id res chain seq x y z
N GLY A 1 -8.59 -11.69 -13.69
CA GLY A 1 -9.16 -10.32 -13.78
C GLY A 1 -10.57 -10.33 -13.23
N TYR A 2 -11.04 -9.19 -12.70
CA TYR A 2 -12.42 -9.00 -12.26
C TYR A 2 -13.15 -8.23 -13.38
N GLU A 3 -14.38 -8.62 -13.74
CA GLU A 3 -15.18 -7.94 -14.78
C GLU A 3 -14.45 -7.74 -16.14
N ARG A 4 -13.68 -8.75 -16.58
CA ARG A 4 -12.87 -8.71 -17.82
C ARG A 4 -11.79 -7.62 -17.87
N LYS A 5 -11.50 -6.97 -16.74
CA LYS A 5 -10.39 -6.02 -16.59
C LYS A 5 -9.16 -6.72 -16.01
N SER A 6 -7.98 -6.22 -16.36
CA SER A 6 -6.75 -6.52 -15.64
C SER A 6 -6.88 -6.05 -14.18
N LEU A 7 -6.02 -6.59 -13.31
CA LEU A 7 -5.95 -6.12 -11.93
C LEU A 7 -5.58 -4.63 -11.86
N TYR A 8 -4.65 -4.19 -12.72
CA TYR A 8 -4.18 -2.81 -12.76
C TYR A 8 -5.34 -1.84 -13.07
N GLU A 9 -6.12 -2.12 -14.11
CA GLU A 9 -7.28 -1.30 -14.49
C GLU A 9 -8.32 -1.22 -13.36
N SER A 10 -8.65 -2.37 -12.74
CA SER A 10 -9.60 -2.39 -11.63
C SER A 10 -9.10 -1.62 -10.41
N TRP A 11 -7.80 -1.69 -10.11
CA TRP A 11 -7.20 -0.97 -9.00
C TRP A 11 -7.15 0.54 -9.27
N LEU A 12 -6.71 0.95 -10.46
CA LEU A 12 -6.66 2.35 -10.88
C LEU A 12 -8.03 3.02 -10.80
N GLU A 13 -9.07 2.35 -11.30
CA GLU A 13 -10.45 2.86 -11.27
C GLU A 13 -10.97 3.04 -9.84
N LYS A 14 -10.62 2.12 -8.93
CA LYS A 14 -11.16 2.09 -7.57
C LYS A 14 -10.40 3.00 -6.60
N ASP A 15 -9.07 3.08 -6.72
CA ASP A 15 -8.21 3.87 -5.81
C ASP A 15 -7.05 4.54 -6.57
N PRO A 16 -7.34 5.59 -7.37
CA PRO A 16 -6.30 6.37 -8.04
C PRO A 16 -5.45 7.13 -7.02
N SER A 17 -4.15 7.29 -7.31
CA SER A 17 -3.24 8.09 -6.49
C SER A 17 -3.66 9.57 -6.49
N SER A 18 -3.47 10.23 -5.35
CA SER A 18 -3.69 11.68 -5.22
C SER A 18 -2.55 12.50 -5.85
N GLU A 19 -1.37 11.91 -5.98
CA GLU A 19 -0.19 12.54 -6.58
C GLU A 19 -0.24 12.46 -8.12
N ASN A 20 -0.78 11.36 -8.65
CA ASN A 20 -1.00 11.16 -10.08
C ASN A 20 -2.20 10.24 -10.30
N ASN A 21 -3.32 10.80 -10.78
CA ASN A 21 -4.57 10.06 -10.97
C ASN A 21 -4.54 9.03 -12.11
N GLN A 22 -3.46 8.96 -12.89
CA GLN A 22 -3.24 7.96 -13.95
C GLN A 22 -2.58 6.68 -13.42
N ARG A 23 -2.19 6.65 -12.14
CA ARG A 23 -1.59 5.49 -11.47
C ARG A 23 -2.39 5.08 -10.23
N PRO A 24 -2.46 3.78 -9.91
CA PRO A 24 -3.05 3.34 -8.67
C PRO A 24 -2.28 3.85 -7.44
N ARG A 25 -2.97 4.04 -6.33
CA ARG A 25 -2.37 4.52 -5.08
C ARG A 25 -1.47 3.46 -4.43
N ILE A 26 -0.19 3.76 -4.31
CA ILE A 26 0.77 3.01 -3.46
C ILE A 26 0.98 3.80 -2.17
N ASN A 27 0.90 3.14 -1.01
CA ASN A 27 1.05 3.79 0.29
C ASN A 27 2.46 3.60 0.86
N LYS A 28 2.91 4.56 1.67
CA LYS A 28 4.16 4.50 2.43
C LYS A 28 4.13 3.32 3.43
N LEU A 29 5.28 2.68 3.67
CA LEU A 29 5.45 1.71 4.75
C LEU A 29 5.85 2.41 6.05
N GLY A 30 5.18 2.03 7.13
CA GLY A 30 5.48 2.47 8.50
C GLY A 30 5.84 1.27 9.36
N SER A 31 5.02 1.02 10.38
CA SER A 31 5.07 -0.15 11.27
C SER A 31 3.81 -1.03 11.08
N GLY A 32 3.64 -2.08 11.90
CA GLY A 32 2.41 -2.85 12.02
C GLY A 32 2.39 -4.21 11.29
N SER A 33 3.56 -4.74 10.94
CA SER A 33 3.78 -6.12 10.48
C SER A 33 5.29 -6.41 10.46
N ASP A 34 5.69 -7.65 10.14
CA ASP A 34 7.08 -8.11 10.27
C ASP A 34 8.08 -7.43 9.32
N PHE A 35 7.61 -6.75 8.27
CA PHE A 35 8.48 -5.97 7.37
C PHE A 35 9.19 -4.81 8.08
N GLU A 36 8.72 -4.39 9.27
CA GLU A 36 9.25 -3.24 10.00
C GLU A 36 10.75 -3.35 10.28
N ALA A 37 11.21 -4.49 10.78
CA ALA A 37 12.62 -4.70 11.09
C ALA A 37 13.50 -4.62 9.83
N PHE A 38 13.02 -5.14 8.70
CA PHE A 38 13.75 -5.10 7.43
C PHE A 38 13.78 -3.69 6.84
N PHE A 39 12.64 -3.02 6.80
CA PHE A 39 12.50 -1.73 6.14
C PHE A 39 13.08 -0.58 6.99
N GLN A 40 12.60 -0.42 8.23
CA GLN A 40 12.92 0.74 9.05
C GLN A 40 14.31 0.65 9.68
N ARG A 41 14.77 -0.56 10.01
CA ARG A 41 16.05 -0.75 10.74
C ARG A 41 17.19 -1.18 9.82
N LEU A 42 16.95 -2.09 8.88
CA LEU A 42 18.00 -2.64 8.03
C LEU A 42 18.09 -1.97 6.65
N GLY A 43 17.13 -1.11 6.28
CA GLY A 43 17.11 -0.42 4.99
C GLY A 43 16.89 -1.35 3.79
N ILE A 44 16.28 -2.52 4.01
CA ILE A 44 15.99 -3.49 2.95
C ILE A 44 14.67 -3.10 2.28
N ALA A 45 14.71 -2.91 0.95
CA ALA A 45 13.53 -2.60 0.15
C ALA A 45 12.43 -3.63 0.41
N SER A 46 11.25 -3.14 0.79
CA SER A 46 10.15 -3.96 1.31
C SER A 46 8.82 -3.54 0.69
N GLY A 47 7.86 -4.47 0.64
CA GLY A 47 6.52 -4.22 0.11
C GLY A 47 5.48 -5.17 0.69
N ARG A 48 4.21 -4.75 0.69
CA ARG A 48 3.07 -5.60 1.08
C ARG A 48 1.89 -5.40 0.15
N VAL A 49 1.14 -6.47 -0.08
CA VAL A 49 -0.05 -6.47 -0.96
C VAL A 49 -1.22 -7.15 -0.26
N ARG A 50 -2.41 -6.53 -0.32
CA ARG A 50 -3.69 -7.09 0.14
C ARG A 50 -4.87 -6.48 -0.62
N TYR A 51 -5.99 -7.20 -0.66
CA TYR A 51 -7.28 -6.53 -0.90
C TYR A 51 -7.69 -5.73 0.35
N THR A 52 -8.42 -4.65 0.13
CA THR A 52 -8.94 -3.79 1.19
C THR A 52 -10.32 -3.27 0.82
N LYS A 53 -11.02 -2.76 1.83
CA LYS A 53 -12.31 -2.08 1.71
C LYS A 53 -12.23 -0.76 0.95
N ASN A 54 -13.38 -0.18 0.61
CA ASN A 54 -13.45 1.10 -0.08
C ASN A 54 -13.39 2.26 0.92
N ARG A 55 -12.22 2.89 1.05
CA ARG A 55 -11.99 4.03 1.97
C ARG A 55 -12.91 5.24 1.75
N LYS A 56 -13.53 5.38 0.57
CA LYS A 56 -14.46 6.48 0.28
C LYS A 56 -15.76 6.32 1.07
N VAL A 57 -16.24 5.09 1.23
CA VAL A 57 -17.52 4.77 1.89
C VAL A 57 -17.33 4.12 3.27
N ASP A 58 -16.34 3.25 3.42
CA ASP A 58 -16.09 2.50 4.66
C ASP A 58 -15.19 3.29 5.62
N LYS A 59 -15.77 3.79 6.73
CA LYS A 59 -15.09 4.68 7.70
C LYS A 59 -14.55 4.01 8.96
N TYR A 60 -14.84 2.74 9.18
CA TYR A 60 -14.25 1.99 10.31
C TYR A 60 -12.71 1.90 10.16
N SER A 61 -11.94 1.62 11.22
CA SER A 61 -10.47 1.62 11.13
C SER A 61 -9.90 0.37 10.44
N ASN A 62 -10.24 -0.82 10.93
CA ASN A 62 -9.75 -2.10 10.39
C ASN A 62 -10.86 -2.86 9.65
N TYR A 63 -11.14 -4.11 10.04
CA TYR A 63 -12.37 -4.82 9.71
C TYR A 63 -13.09 -5.21 11.01
N PRO A 64 -14.43 -5.35 11.02
CA PRO A 64 -15.22 -5.30 12.26
C PRO A 64 -14.89 -6.35 13.33
N VAL A 65 -14.36 -7.51 12.94
CA VAL A 65 -14.10 -8.64 13.85
C VAL A 65 -12.61 -8.88 14.11
N TYR A 66 -11.75 -7.92 13.77
CA TYR A 66 -10.31 -8.00 13.99
C TYR A 66 -9.94 -8.31 15.46
N HIS A 67 -9.05 -9.29 15.66
CA HIS A 67 -8.60 -9.78 16.97
C HIS A 67 -9.74 -10.29 17.86
N THR A 68 -10.72 -10.97 17.28
CA THR A 68 -11.81 -11.60 18.04
C THR A 68 -11.95 -13.07 17.69
N THR A 69 -12.70 -13.81 18.50
CA THR A 69 -13.03 -15.22 18.22
C THR A 69 -13.92 -15.41 16.99
N TYR A 70 -14.45 -14.33 16.41
CA TYR A 70 -15.27 -14.35 15.20
C TYR A 70 -14.46 -14.31 13.90
N GLU A 71 -13.12 -14.27 13.98
CA GLU A 71 -12.22 -14.44 12.83
C GLU A 71 -12.13 -15.91 12.41
N THR A 72 -13.23 -16.44 11.86
CA THR A 72 -13.32 -17.84 11.46
C THR A 72 -13.16 -18.03 9.95
N PHE A 73 -12.96 -19.28 9.53
CA PHE A 73 -12.96 -19.63 8.12
C PHE A 73 -14.29 -19.28 7.43
N GLU A 74 -15.41 -19.53 8.10
CA GLU A 74 -16.76 -19.26 7.60
C GLU A 74 -16.96 -17.76 7.33
N LEU A 75 -16.38 -16.89 8.17
CA LEU A 75 -16.41 -15.44 7.92
C LEU A 75 -15.84 -15.11 6.54
N VAL A 76 -14.64 -15.64 6.24
CA VAL A 76 -13.96 -15.38 4.98
C VAL A 76 -14.73 -16.00 3.81
N LYS A 77 -15.10 -17.28 3.96
CA LYS A 77 -15.78 -18.07 2.92
C LYS A 77 -17.18 -17.55 2.60
N ARG A 78 -17.89 -16.95 3.56
CA ARG A 78 -19.26 -16.46 3.35
C ARG A 78 -19.30 -14.98 2.98
N PHE A 79 -18.45 -14.14 3.58
CA PHE A 79 -18.61 -12.68 3.50
C PHE A 79 -17.50 -11.94 2.77
N TYR A 80 -16.24 -12.40 2.82
CA TYR A 80 -15.12 -11.64 2.23
C TYR A 80 -14.76 -12.11 0.82
N ASP A 81 -14.62 -13.42 0.64
CA ASP A 81 -14.11 -13.98 -0.60
C ASP A 81 -14.65 -15.40 -0.87
N PRO A 82 -15.96 -15.54 -1.16
CA PRO A 82 -16.58 -16.86 -1.33
C PRO A 82 -15.97 -17.74 -2.42
N SER A 83 -15.40 -17.14 -3.46
CA SER A 83 -14.73 -17.85 -4.55
C SER A 83 -13.21 -17.95 -4.39
N PHE A 84 -12.64 -17.40 -3.31
CA PHE A 84 -11.19 -17.27 -3.08
C PHE A 84 -10.41 -16.54 -4.19
N GLN A 85 -11.10 -15.87 -5.12
CA GLN A 85 -10.44 -15.21 -6.25
C GLN A 85 -9.60 -14.01 -5.82
N LYS A 86 -10.02 -13.28 -4.77
CA LYS A 86 -9.24 -12.15 -4.25
C LYS A 86 -7.95 -12.63 -3.58
N GLN A 87 -8.05 -13.70 -2.79
CA GLN A 87 -6.88 -14.33 -2.16
C GLN A 87 -5.93 -14.94 -3.20
N LEU A 88 -6.45 -15.64 -4.21
CA LEU A 88 -5.65 -16.15 -5.33
C LEU A 88 -4.92 -15.00 -6.05
N THR A 89 -5.61 -13.90 -6.33
CA THR A 89 -5.02 -12.73 -6.97
C THR A 89 -3.88 -12.14 -6.13
N VAL A 90 -4.05 -12.03 -4.81
CA VAL A 90 -2.97 -11.57 -3.92
C VAL A 90 -1.79 -12.53 -3.92
N ALA A 91 -2.05 -13.84 -3.92
CA ALA A 91 -1.00 -14.86 -4.01
C ALA A 91 -0.20 -14.72 -5.32
N GLN A 92 -0.88 -14.52 -6.46
CA GLN A 92 -0.24 -14.30 -7.76
C GLN A 92 0.63 -13.04 -7.78
N ILE A 93 0.17 -11.91 -7.20
CA ILE A 93 0.98 -10.69 -7.14
C ILE A 93 2.21 -10.89 -6.27
N ARG A 94 2.05 -11.50 -5.08
CA ARG A 94 3.17 -11.75 -4.17
C ARG A 94 4.19 -12.67 -4.80
N ALA A 95 3.73 -13.77 -5.41
CA ALA A 95 4.59 -14.71 -6.13
C ALA A 95 5.30 -14.03 -7.31
N GLY A 96 4.59 -13.23 -8.11
CA GLY A 96 5.17 -12.45 -9.21
C GLY A 96 6.24 -11.48 -8.73
N LEU A 97 6.00 -10.72 -7.65
CA LEU A 97 7.01 -9.82 -7.08
C LEU A 97 8.26 -10.57 -6.63
N VAL A 98 8.09 -11.70 -5.93
CA VAL A 98 9.22 -12.52 -5.49
C VAL A 98 9.99 -13.08 -6.68
N TYR A 99 9.28 -13.65 -7.66
CA TYR A 99 9.87 -14.20 -8.88
C TYR A 99 10.68 -13.16 -9.65
N GLU A 100 10.09 -12.00 -9.95
CA GLU A 100 10.77 -10.92 -10.65
C GLU A 100 11.99 -10.41 -9.88
N LEU A 101 11.90 -10.27 -8.55
CA LEU A 101 13.03 -9.83 -7.73
C LEU A 101 14.13 -10.90 -7.59
N SER A 102 13.79 -12.20 -7.65
CA SER A 102 14.76 -13.28 -7.49
C SER A 102 15.46 -13.70 -8.78
N ASP A 103 14.77 -13.57 -9.91
CA ASP A 103 15.18 -14.19 -11.18
C ASP A 103 15.52 -13.17 -12.29
N SER A 104 15.15 -11.89 -12.12
CA SER A 104 15.48 -10.88 -13.13
C SER A 104 17.00 -10.65 -13.21
N PRO A 105 17.59 -10.67 -14.43
CA PRO A 105 19.01 -10.35 -14.61
C PRO A 105 19.41 -8.96 -14.11
N LEU A 106 18.47 -8.02 -14.13
CA LEU A 106 18.60 -6.68 -13.57
C LEU A 106 17.47 -6.48 -12.57
N LEU A 107 17.80 -5.98 -11.38
CA LEU A 107 16.80 -5.73 -10.35
C LEU A 107 15.74 -4.74 -10.87
N PRO A 108 14.43 -5.08 -10.80
CA PRO A 108 13.34 -4.22 -11.28
C PRO A 108 13.04 -3.07 -10.29
N LEU A 109 14.06 -2.33 -9.88
CA LEU A 109 13.99 -1.19 -8.98
C LEU A 109 14.39 0.08 -9.72
N ARG A 110 13.52 1.10 -9.68
CA ARG A 110 13.70 2.37 -10.38
C ARG A 110 14.01 3.49 -9.39
N CYS A 111 15.25 3.97 -9.38
CA CYS A 111 15.68 5.06 -8.48
C CYS A 111 14.99 6.40 -8.77
N GLN A 112 14.57 6.64 -10.02
CA GLN A 112 13.84 7.86 -10.41
C GLN A 112 12.52 8.00 -9.66
N ASP A 113 11.81 6.89 -9.39
CA ASP A 113 10.55 6.91 -8.64
C ASP A 113 10.80 7.37 -7.18
N TYR A 114 11.95 7.02 -6.61
CA TYR A 114 12.34 7.48 -5.28
C TYR A 114 12.72 8.97 -5.28
N ALA A 115 13.41 9.46 -6.32
CA ALA A 115 13.72 10.88 -6.47
C ALA A 115 12.45 11.74 -6.60
N GLU A 116 11.45 11.26 -7.35
CA GLU A 116 10.13 11.90 -7.43
C GLU A 116 9.43 11.94 -6.07
N ALA A 117 9.46 10.83 -5.32
CA ALA A 117 8.88 10.76 -3.98
C ALA A 117 9.56 11.73 -2.99
N LEU A 118 10.90 11.81 -2.99
CA LEU A 118 11.65 12.75 -2.14
C LEU A 118 11.31 14.21 -2.44
N ARG A 119 11.12 14.55 -3.72
CA ARG A 119 10.67 15.90 -4.12
C ARG A 119 9.29 16.21 -3.54
N LEU A 120 8.35 15.27 -3.63
CA LEU A 120 7.01 15.44 -3.06
C LEU A 120 7.07 15.61 -1.55
N TYR A 121 7.83 14.77 -0.83
CA TYR A 121 7.94 14.87 0.63
C TYR A 121 8.62 16.17 1.08
N THR A 122 9.63 16.63 0.33
CA THR A 122 10.28 17.93 0.60
C THR A 122 9.28 19.08 0.47
N ASN A 123 8.43 19.06 -0.56
CA ASN A 123 7.39 20.07 -0.72
C ASN A 123 6.34 19.98 0.40
N GLU A 124 5.89 18.76 0.75
CA GLU A 124 4.93 18.54 1.83
C GLU A 124 5.44 19.09 3.17
N ILE A 125 6.69 18.77 3.55
CA ILE A 125 7.24 19.25 4.83
C ILE A 125 7.51 20.75 4.82
N TYR A 126 7.92 21.31 3.68
CA TYR A 126 8.10 22.76 3.51
C TYR A 126 6.77 23.52 3.68
N ASP A 127 5.69 23.03 3.07
CA ASP A 127 4.37 23.62 3.21
C ASP A 127 3.83 23.51 4.64
N GLN A 128 4.14 22.41 5.35
CA GLN A 128 3.82 22.28 6.78
C GLN A 128 4.63 23.28 7.63
N ALA A 129 5.93 23.44 7.35
CA ALA A 129 6.78 24.39 8.05
C ALA A 129 6.27 25.84 7.90
N LYS A 130 5.88 26.25 6.69
CA LYS A 130 5.28 27.56 6.42
C LYS A 130 4.01 27.83 7.23
N LYS A 131 3.17 26.82 7.43
CA LYS A 131 1.94 26.97 8.21
C LYS A 131 2.20 27.19 9.70
N HIS A 132 3.37 26.80 10.20
CA HIS A 132 3.75 26.85 11.61
C HIS A 132 4.99 27.72 11.84
N GLU A 133 5.22 28.72 10.98
CA GLU A 133 6.44 29.55 10.99
C GLU A 133 6.67 30.22 12.36
N ALA A 134 5.61 30.76 12.98
CA ALA A 134 5.68 31.38 14.30
C ALA A 134 6.08 30.40 15.43
N GLU A 135 5.79 29.10 15.28
CA GLU A 135 6.22 28.08 16.24
C GLU A 135 7.69 27.69 16.04
N LEU A 136 8.16 27.70 14.78
CA LEU A 136 9.55 27.43 14.44
C LEU A 136 10.51 28.49 14.98
N GLU A 137 10.09 29.75 15.06
CA GLU A 137 10.88 30.83 15.69
C GLU A 137 11.24 30.54 17.15
N LYS A 138 10.46 29.70 17.86
CA LYS A 138 10.75 29.34 19.27
C LYS A 138 11.97 28.41 19.42
N TYR A 139 12.44 27.83 18.33
CA TYR A 139 13.55 26.86 18.31
C TYR A 139 14.79 27.38 17.56
N LYS A 140 14.78 28.66 17.14
CA LYS A 140 15.97 29.37 16.67
C LYS A 140 16.78 29.89 17.84
#